data_AF-A0A7T7KXP5-F1
#
_entry.id   AF-A0A7T7KXP5-F1
#
_cell.length_a   1.000
_cell.length_b   1.000
_cell.length_c   1.000
_cell.angle_alpha   90.00
_cell.angle_beta   90.00
_cell.angle_gamma   90.00
#
_symmetry.space_group_name_H-M   'P 1'
#
loop_
_entity.id
_entity.type
_entity.pdbx_description
1 polymer ?
#
loop_
_entity_poly.entity_id
_entity_poly.type
_entity_poly.pdbx_seq_one_letter_code
_entity_poly.pdbx_strand_id
1 'polypeptide(L)' 'MPEREVEIIESGRAWMAGEVPNDVYFSKVVQSTAVSPGQEFLNRLRSLIAVIAWWRKSPT' A
#
# COMPACT_ATOMS: atom_id res chain seq x y z
N MET A 1 -0.96 -4.43 21.16
CA MET A 1 -1.21 -4.10 19.75
C MET A 1 -0.43 -2.83 19.43
N PRO A 2 0.24 -2.75 18.27
CA PRO A 2 0.91 -1.51 17.86
C PRO A 2 -0.12 -0.38 17.73
N GLU A 3 0.17 0.79 18.28
CA GLU A 3 -0.74 1.95 18.43
C GLU A 3 -1.41 2.36 17.11
N ARG A 4 -0.71 2.17 15.99
CA ARG A 4 -1.21 2.41 14.62
C ARG A 4 -2.38 1.52 14.22
N GLU A 5 -2.38 0.27 14.65
CA GLU A 5 -3.43 -0.70 14.31
C GLU A 5 -4.74 -0.32 15.00
N VAL A 6 -4.63 0.19 16.23
CA VAL A 6 -5.76 0.70 17.01
C VAL A 6 -6.37 1.93 16.32
N GLU A 7 -5.57 2.89 15.87
CA GLU A 7 -6.06 4.07 15.15
C GLU A 7 -6.83 3.71 13.86
N ILE A 8 -6.35 2.72 13.10
CA ILE A 8 -7.02 2.26 11.88
C ILE A 8 -8.37 1.65 12.23
N ILE A 9 -8.42 0.78 13.23
CA ILE A 9 -9.65 0.11 13.68
C ILE A 9 -10.68 1.12 14.20
N GLU A 10 -10.25 2.11 14.99
CA GLU A 10 -11.13 3.17 15.49
C GLU A 10 -11.65 4.06 14.36
N SER A 11 -10.80 4.41 13.39
CA SER A 11 -11.24 5.18 12.21
C SER A 11 -12.26 4.40 11.37
N GLY A 12 -12.11 3.08 11.26
CA GLY A 12 -13.05 2.20 10.58
C GLY A 12 -14.39 2.12 11.30
N ARG A 13 -14.40 2.11 12.64
CA ARG A 13 -15.64 2.16 13.43
C ARG A 13 -16.40 3.46 13.21
N ALA A 14 -15.72 4.60 13.27
CA ALA A 14 -16.33 5.91 13.07
C ALA A 14 -16.91 6.07 11.64
N TRP A 15 -16.23 5.50 10.64
CA TRP A 15 -16.75 5.44 9.27
C TRP A 15 -18.00 4.55 9.14
N MET A 16 -18.00 3.35 9.73
CA MET A 16 -19.16 2.45 9.74
C MET A 16 -20.36 3.03 10.49
N ALA A 17 -20.12 3.88 11.49
CA ALA A 17 -21.15 4.64 12.20
C ALA A 17 -21.69 5.84 11.40
N GLY A 18 -21.10 6.16 10.24
CA GLY A 18 -21.48 7.31 9.42
C GLY A 18 -21.02 8.66 9.99
N GLU A 19 -20.18 8.66 11.02
CA GLU A 19 -19.67 9.86 11.69
C GLU A 19 -18.55 10.53 10.90
N VAL A 20 -17.90 9.77 10.01
CA VAL A 20 -16.79 10.23 9.18
C VAL A 20 -17.13 10.05 7.70
N PRO A 21 -17.01 11.09 6.86
CA PRO A 21 -17.27 10.97 5.44
C PRO A 21 -16.19 10.13 4.72
N ASN A 22 -16.58 9.54 3.59
CA ASN A 22 -15.78 8.56 2.85
C ASN A 22 -14.38 9.07 2.48
N ASP A 23 -14.26 10.32 2.04
CA ASP A 23 -13.01 10.98 1.67
C ASP A 23 -12.02 11.08 2.84
N VAL A 24 -12.52 11.43 4.03
CA VAL A 24 -11.72 11.52 5.27
C VAL A 24 -11.23 10.14 5.71
N TYR A 25 -12.09 9.12 5.63
CA TYR A 25 -11.72 7.73 5.95
C TYR A 25 -10.69 7.18 4.95
N PHE A 26 -10.94 7.30 3.64
CA PHE A 26 -10.03 6.81 2.62
C PHE A 26 -8.68 7.53 2.64
N SER A 27 -8.62 8.83 2.93
CA SER A 27 -7.35 9.54 3.11
C SER A 27 -6.53 8.95 4.27
N LYS A 28 -7.15 8.64 5.40
CA LYS A 28 -6.46 8.03 6.56
C LYS A 28 -5.98 6.62 6.25
N VAL A 29 -6.79 5.80 5.57
CA VAL A 29 -6.42 4.43 5.17
C VAL A 29 -5.30 4.42 4.12
N VAL A 30 -5.34 5.33 3.14
CA VAL A 30 -4.28 5.46 2.12
C VAL A 30 -2.98 5.97 2.75
N GLN A 31 -3.04 6.91 3.69
CA GLN A 31 -1.86 7.37 4.43
C GLN A 31 -1.33 6.32 5.40
N SER A 32 -2.19 5.50 6.01
CA SER A 32 -1.76 4.41 6.88
C SER A 32 -1.12 3.26 6.10
N THR A 33 -1.57 3.02 4.86
CA THR A 33 -0.96 2.06 3.93
C THR A 33 0.24 2.61 3.18
N ALA A 34 0.50 3.93 3.21
CA ALA A 34 1.70 4.53 2.62
C ALA A 34 3.00 4.17 3.37
N VAL A 35 2.90 3.53 4.54
CA VAL A 35 4.05 2.97 5.23
C VAL A 35 4.26 1.51 4.77
N SER A 36 5.13 1.34 3.77
CA SER A 36 5.78 0.07 3.41
C SER A 36 5.13 -0.96 2.43
N PRO A 37 4.36 -0.56 1.38
CA PRO A 37 4.17 -1.43 0.20
C PRO A 37 4.87 -0.90 -1.07
N GLY A 38 5.18 0.41 -1.13
CA GLY A 38 5.77 1.05 -2.30
C GLY A 38 7.18 0.55 -2.63
N GLN A 39 8.05 0.41 -1.63
CA GLN A 39 9.42 -0.09 -1.85
C GLN A 39 9.43 -1.54 -2.34
N GLU A 40 8.59 -2.39 -1.77
CA GLU A 40 8.58 -3.82 -2.10
C GLU A 40 7.97 -4.07 -3.49
N PHE A 41 6.94 -3.30 -3.84
CA PHE A 41 6.40 -3.25 -5.20
C PHE A 41 7.44 -2.74 -6.21
N LEU A 42 8.16 -1.65 -5.89
CA LEU A 42 9.21 -1.09 -6.75
C LEU A 42 10.40 -2.06 -6.92
N ASN A 43 10.77 -2.79 -5.87
CA ASN A 43 11.83 -3.80 -5.93
C ASN A 43 11.40 -4.99 -6.80
N ARG A 44 10.15 -5.46 -6.69
CA ARG A 44 9.60 -6.50 -7.58
C ARG A 44 9.55 -6.04 -9.04
N LEU A 45 9.11 -4.80 -9.30
CA LEU A 45 9.11 -4.20 -10.63
C LEU A 45 10.51 -4.12 -11.24
N ARG A 46 11.51 -3.65 -10.47
CA ARG A 46 12.91 -3.61 -10.92
C ARG A 46 13.45 -4.99 -11.26
N SER A 47 13.15 -5.99 -10.44
CA SER A 47 13.55 -7.38 -10.69
C SER A 47 12.96 -7.93 -11.99
N LEU A 48 11.66 -7.70 -12.23
CA LEU A 48 10.99 -8.12 -13.46
C LEU A 48 11.57 -7.45 -14.71
N ILE A 49 11.87 -6.15 -14.64
CA ILE A 49 12.49 -5.40 -15.75
C ILE A 49 13.91 -5.95 -16.04
N ALA A 50 14.68 -6.27 -15.01
CA ALA A 50 16.03 -6.83 -15.17
C ALA A 50 15.99 -8.20 -15.86
N VAL A 51 15.03 -9.06 -15.50
CA VAL A 51 14.82 -10.36 -16.16
C VAL A 51 14.49 -10.16 -17.63
N ILE A 52 13.51 -9.31 -17.96
CA ILE A 52 13.11 -9.05 -19.36
C ILE A 52 14.27 -8.49 -20.18
N ALA A 53 15.06 -7.57 -19.60
CA ALA A 53 16.24 -7.00 -20.26
C ALA A 53 17.33 -8.06 -20.52
N TRP A 54 17.49 -9.03 -19.61
CA TRP A 54 18.43 -10.13 -19.77
C TRP A 54 18.02 -11.10 -20.88
N TRP A 55 16.73 -11.49 -20.92
CA TRP A 55 16.18 -12.32 -22.01
C TRP A 55 16.31 -11.67 -23.38
N ARG A 56 16.17 -10.35 -23.46
CA ARG A 56 16.35 -9.60 -24.72
C ARG A 56 17.81 -9.54 -25.20
N LYS A 57 18.79 -9.72 -24.31
CA LYS A 57 20.22 -9.62 -24.64
C LYS A 57 20.86 -10.98 -24.98
N SER A 58 20.19 -12.08 -24.66
CA SER A 58 20.61 -13.45 -24.99
C SER A 58 19.58 -14.12 -25.89
N PRO A 59 19.63 -13.91 -27.22
CA PRO A 59 18.80 -14.67 -28.14
C PRO A 59 19.39 -16.08 -28.24
N THR A 60 18.75 -17.06 -27.60
CA THR A 60 18.83 -18.46 -28.04
C THR A 60 17.97 -18.66 -29.26
#